data_AF-Q0CVH1-F1
#
_entry.id   AF-Q0CVH1-F1
#
_cell.length_a   1.000
_cell.length_b   1.000
_cell.length_c   1.000
_cell.angle_alpha   90.00
_cell.angle_beta   90.00
_cell.angle_gamma   90.00
#
_symmetry.space_group_name_H-M   'P 1'
#
loop_
_entity.id
_entity.type
_entity.pdbx_description
1 polymer ?
#
loop_
_entity_poly.entity_id
_entity_poly.type
_entity_poly.pdbx_seq_one_letter_code
_entity_poly.pdbx_strand_id
1 'polypeptide(L)'
;MTRDQIPEPETRSSLLAEMVRLNRILLQINDFNMRASTEELDLDTILGHVQDLSDQLDVWLRDLPDHIRDTRANMERYAAQGLGRVFAAIYLGYYHYGQMLFYRFLHEDSQSSSTRTRQYAGKCKDHARGLCDIVYASEEVPGCDVRYNMVGHVLVIASTVQIHSLLFEADEQQVALARSRLEKNYVFLIRLRSLWPTLEFCMDRLMAFHEACKNSADTTFYMDRWMVRFLVEFASPVGDRDSCAKDRSPWSLELLIHPNEVTHGS
;
A
#
# COMPACT_ATOMS: atom_id res chain seq x y z
N MET A 1 -34.65 -23.93 -12.28
CA MET A 1 -34.65 -22.60 -11.63
C MET A 1 -34.13 -22.77 -10.23
N THR A 2 -32.84 -22.51 -10.04
CA THR A 2 -32.13 -22.75 -8.78
C THR A 2 -32.12 -21.46 -7.98
N ARG A 3 -32.54 -21.56 -6.71
CA ARG A 3 -32.69 -20.49 -5.73
C ARG A 3 -31.40 -19.66 -5.65
N ASP A 4 -31.52 -18.35 -5.87
CA ASP A 4 -30.47 -17.37 -5.56
C ASP A 4 -30.05 -17.52 -4.10
N GLN A 5 -28.78 -17.91 -3.89
CA GLN A 5 -28.12 -17.82 -2.60
C GLN A 5 -27.78 -16.35 -2.37
N ILE A 6 -28.70 -15.65 -1.72
CA ILE A 6 -28.38 -14.39 -1.04
C ILE A 6 -27.32 -14.74 0.02
N PRO A 7 -26.11 -14.15 -0.01
CA PRO A 7 -25.10 -14.43 1.01
C PRO A 7 -25.65 -14.10 2.40
N GLU A 8 -25.43 -15.00 3.37
CA GLU A 8 -25.92 -14.80 4.74
C GLU A 8 -25.40 -13.47 5.31
N PRO A 9 -26.27 -12.70 6.00
CA PRO A 9 -25.93 -11.36 6.51
C PRO A 9 -24.76 -11.36 7.50
N GLU A 10 -24.52 -12.48 8.18
CA GLU A 10 -23.44 -12.63 9.17
C GLU A 10 -22.06 -12.53 8.53
N THR A 11 -21.84 -13.14 7.35
CA THR A 11 -20.52 -13.15 6.70
C THR A 11 -20.12 -11.77 6.20
N ARG A 12 -21.07 -11.02 5.61
CA ARG A 12 -20.85 -9.65 5.17
C ARG A 12 -20.62 -8.70 6.35
N SER A 13 -21.38 -8.86 7.44
CA SER A 13 -21.18 -8.10 8.67
C SER A 13 -19.80 -8.34 9.28
N SER A 14 -19.29 -9.58 9.19
CA SER A 14 -17.97 -9.97 9.69
C SER A 14 -16.84 -9.32 8.88
N LEU A 15 -16.89 -9.37 7.56
CA LEU A 15 -15.91 -8.68 6.69
C LEU A 15 -15.87 -7.17 6.93
N LEU A 16 -17.04 -6.53 7.04
CA LEU A 16 -17.12 -5.09 7.31
C LEU A 16 -16.59 -4.72 8.70
N ALA A 17 -16.84 -5.55 9.71
CA ALA A 17 -16.27 -5.35 11.04
C ALA A 17 -14.73 -5.37 11.01
N GLU A 18 -14.15 -6.30 10.25
CA GLU A 18 -12.70 -6.37 10.07
C GLU A 18 -12.14 -5.19 9.27
N MET A 19 -12.86 -4.69 8.26
CA MET A 19 -12.50 -3.44 7.56
C MET A 19 -12.45 -2.25 8.53
N VAL A 20 -13.43 -2.13 9.43
CA VAL A 20 -13.47 -1.04 10.41
C VAL A 20 -12.29 -1.13 11.39
N ARG A 21 -11.96 -2.33 11.85
CA ARG A 21 -10.79 -2.54 12.72
C ARG A 21 -9.50 -2.15 12.01
N LEU A 22 -9.32 -2.59 10.77
CA LEU A 22 -8.13 -2.33 9.99
C LEU A 22 -7.99 -0.83 9.63
N ASN A 23 -9.10 -0.15 9.32
CA ASN A 23 -9.12 1.30 9.06
C ASN A 23 -8.66 2.13 10.27
N ARG A 24 -8.95 1.70 11.50
CA ARG A 24 -8.43 2.39 12.70
C ARG A 24 -6.91 2.35 12.76
N ILE A 25 -6.31 1.23 12.37
CA ILE A 25 -4.85 1.08 12.31
C ILE A 25 -4.28 2.01 11.23
N LEU A 26 -4.92 2.09 10.05
CA LEU A 26 -4.52 3.04 8.99
C LEU A 26 -4.47 4.48 9.49
N LEU A 27 -5.50 4.94 10.22
CA LEU A 27 -5.54 6.31 10.73
C LEU A 27 -4.33 6.61 11.62
N GLN A 28 -3.95 5.66 12.48
CA GLN A 28 -2.77 5.80 13.33
C GLN A 28 -1.46 5.76 12.53
N ILE A 29 -1.36 4.91 11.50
CA ILE A 29 -0.19 4.86 10.60
C ILE A 29 -0.03 6.18 9.85
N ASN A 30 -1.12 6.77 9.36
CA ASN A 30 -1.10 8.05 8.66
C ASN A 30 -0.68 9.19 9.59
N ASP A 31 -1.25 9.26 10.79
CA ASP A 31 -0.87 10.25 11.81
C ASP A 31 0.62 10.13 12.14
N PHE A 32 1.10 8.91 12.39
CA PHE A 32 2.51 8.64 12.65
C PHE A 32 3.41 9.09 11.49
N ASN A 33 3.09 8.69 10.25
CA ASN A 33 3.90 9.03 9.08
C ASN A 33 3.97 10.55 8.85
N MET A 34 2.86 11.25 9.07
CA MET A 34 2.83 12.71 8.99
C MET A 34 3.74 13.33 10.05
N ARG A 35 3.54 12.99 11.33
CA ARG A 35 4.33 13.51 12.44
C ARG A 35 5.81 13.21 12.27
N ALA A 36 6.16 11.98 11.91
CA ALA A 36 7.55 11.57 11.70
C ALA A 36 8.21 12.21 10.46
N SER A 37 7.47 12.94 9.62
CA SER A 37 7.99 13.71 8.50
C SER A 37 8.10 15.21 8.78
N THR A 38 7.34 15.72 9.77
CA THR A 38 7.27 17.14 10.13
C THR A 38 7.97 17.47 11.43
N GLU A 39 8.02 16.51 12.36
CA GLU A 39 8.66 16.61 13.66
C GLU A 39 10.03 15.93 13.60
N GLU A 40 11.04 16.52 14.25
CA GLU A 40 12.33 15.86 14.47
C GLU A 40 12.19 14.82 15.59
N LEU A 41 11.58 13.67 15.28
CA LEU A 41 11.50 12.53 16.19
C LEU A 41 12.84 11.79 16.23
N ASP A 42 13.29 11.42 17.43
CA ASP A 42 14.45 10.55 17.59
C ASP A 42 14.14 9.11 17.16
N LEU A 43 15.20 8.33 16.89
CA LEU A 43 15.09 6.97 16.39
C LEU A 43 14.38 6.02 17.37
N ASP A 44 14.57 6.17 18.67
CA ASP A 44 13.94 5.29 19.66
C ASP A 44 12.43 5.53 19.71
N THR A 45 12.00 6.78 19.66
CA THR A 45 10.59 7.16 19.53
C THR A 45 9.96 6.59 18.26
N ILE A 46 10.66 6.70 17.12
CA ILE A 46 10.21 6.12 15.84
C ILE A 46 10.05 4.60 15.96
N LEU A 47 11.06 3.90 16.49
CA LEU A 47 11.04 2.44 16.61
C LEU A 47 9.95 1.96 17.57
N GLY A 48 9.67 2.72 18.64
CA GLY A 48 8.58 2.44 19.58
C GLY A 48 7.21 2.50 18.90
N HIS A 49 6.89 3.60 18.21
CA HIS A 49 5.62 3.72 17.48
C HIS A 49 5.47 2.68 16.37
N VAL A 50 6.54 2.38 15.64
CA VAL A 50 6.50 1.35 14.59
C VAL A 50 6.26 -0.04 15.19
N GLN A 51 6.85 -0.35 16.34
CA GLN A 51 6.62 -1.62 17.04
C GLN A 51 5.15 -1.74 17.45
N ASP A 52 4.59 -0.71 18.09
CA ASP A 52 3.19 -0.72 18.54
C ASP A 52 2.21 -0.91 17.37
N LEU A 53 2.43 -0.21 16.25
CA LEU A 53 1.60 -0.34 15.05
C LEU A 53 1.80 -1.68 14.35
N SER A 54 3.02 -2.20 14.33
CA SER A 54 3.33 -3.54 13.83
C SER A 54 2.58 -4.60 14.63
N ASP A 55 2.59 -4.50 15.96
CA ASP A 55 1.92 -5.46 16.83
C ASP A 55 0.40 -5.41 16.64
N GLN A 56 -0.18 -4.23 16.39
CA GLN A 56 -1.59 -4.12 16.05
C GLN A 56 -1.96 -4.82 14.73
N LEU A 57 -1.12 -4.70 13.69
CA LEU A 57 -1.30 -5.43 12.43
C LEU A 57 -1.16 -6.94 12.62
N ASP A 58 -0.16 -7.38 13.38
CA ASP A 58 0.10 -8.79 13.68
C ASP A 58 -1.06 -9.39 14.51
N VAL A 59 -1.57 -8.65 15.49
CA VAL A 59 -2.77 -9.01 16.29
C VAL A 59 -3.99 -9.12 15.40
N TRP A 60 -4.22 -8.13 14.52
CA TRP A 60 -5.35 -8.17 13.60
C TRP A 60 -5.32 -9.43 12.74
N LEU A 61 -4.19 -9.74 12.09
CA LEU A 61 -4.06 -10.91 11.22
C LEU A 61 -4.17 -12.23 11.99
N ARG A 62 -3.62 -12.31 13.20
CA ARG A 62 -3.67 -13.51 14.03
C ARG A 62 -5.09 -13.83 14.47
N ASP A 63 -5.84 -12.82 14.90
CA ASP A 63 -7.17 -12.97 15.49
C ASP A 63 -8.28 -13.15 14.42
N LEU A 64 -7.94 -13.10 13.13
CA LEU A 64 -8.89 -13.39 12.06
C LEU A 64 -9.40 -14.84 12.14
N PRO A 65 -10.72 -15.05 12.02
CA PRO A 65 -11.27 -16.38 11.83
C PRO A 65 -10.71 -17.04 10.57
N ASP A 66 -10.53 -18.37 10.61
CA ASP A 66 -9.92 -19.12 9.50
C ASP A 66 -10.63 -18.93 8.16
N HIS A 67 -11.94 -18.72 8.21
CA HIS A 67 -12.78 -18.53 7.03
C HIS A 67 -12.62 -17.13 6.39
N ILE A 68 -11.92 -16.19 7.04
CA ILE A 68 -11.62 -14.84 6.53
C ILE A 68 -10.17 -14.71 6.08
N ARG A 69 -9.27 -15.64 6.46
CA ARG A 69 -7.84 -15.59 6.11
C ARG A 69 -7.58 -15.50 4.60
N ASP A 70 -6.51 -14.81 4.20
CA ASP A 70 -6.06 -14.70 2.81
C ASP A 70 -5.61 -16.06 2.28
N THR A 71 -6.56 -16.79 1.70
CA THR A 71 -6.32 -18.06 1.03
C THR A 71 -7.15 -18.12 -0.23
N ARG A 72 -6.65 -18.84 -1.23
CA ARG A 72 -7.37 -19.08 -2.49
C ARG A 72 -8.77 -19.66 -2.25
N ALA A 73 -8.87 -20.65 -1.35
CA ALA A 73 -10.13 -21.30 -1.01
C ALA A 73 -11.15 -20.33 -0.40
N ASN A 74 -10.71 -19.44 0.51
CA ASN A 74 -11.59 -18.42 1.07
C ASN A 74 -12.00 -17.39 0.02
N MET A 75 -11.07 -16.95 -0.85
CA MET A 75 -11.37 -16.03 -1.94
C MET A 75 -12.46 -16.61 -2.86
N GLU A 76 -12.32 -17.85 -3.32
CA GLU A 76 -13.31 -18.54 -4.15
C GLU A 76 -14.67 -18.69 -3.44
N ARG A 77 -14.64 -19.03 -2.14
CA ARG A 77 -15.84 -19.16 -1.32
C ARG A 77 -16.60 -17.83 -1.19
N TYR A 78 -15.89 -16.71 -1.03
CA TYR A 78 -16.50 -15.38 -1.00
C TYR A 78 -16.94 -14.91 -2.38
N ALA A 79 -16.20 -15.28 -3.44
CA ALA A 79 -16.58 -14.99 -4.81
C ALA A 79 -17.92 -15.63 -5.17
N ALA A 80 -18.12 -16.91 -4.81
CA ALA A 80 -19.38 -17.63 -5.00
C ALA A 80 -20.58 -16.99 -4.28
N GLN A 81 -20.30 -16.21 -3.23
CA GLN A 81 -21.27 -15.45 -2.45
C GLN A 81 -21.47 -14.00 -2.95
N GLY A 82 -20.80 -13.60 -4.04
CA GLY A 82 -20.83 -12.23 -4.53
C GLY A 82 -20.05 -11.22 -3.67
N LEU A 83 -19.19 -11.71 -2.77
CA LEU A 83 -18.40 -10.92 -1.83
C LEU A 83 -16.89 -10.93 -2.15
N GLY A 84 -16.48 -11.54 -3.27
CA GLY A 84 -15.07 -11.70 -3.65
C GLY A 84 -14.29 -10.38 -3.70
N ARG A 85 -14.87 -9.33 -4.29
CA ARG A 85 -14.24 -7.99 -4.34
C ARG A 85 -14.04 -7.37 -2.96
N VAL A 86 -15.00 -7.57 -2.04
CA VAL A 86 -14.91 -7.06 -0.66
C VAL A 86 -13.79 -7.79 0.11
N PHE A 87 -13.73 -9.11 -0.07
CA PHE A 87 -12.65 -9.93 0.49
C PHE A 87 -11.27 -9.46 -0.01
N ALA A 88 -11.10 -9.27 -1.32
CA ALA A 88 -9.84 -8.78 -1.89
C ALA A 88 -9.48 -7.38 -1.38
N ALA A 89 -10.47 -6.48 -1.24
CA ALA A 89 -10.26 -5.12 -0.75
C ALA A 89 -9.70 -5.05 0.68
N ILE A 90 -10.12 -5.96 1.58
CA ILE A 90 -9.57 -6.05 2.94
C ILE A 90 -8.07 -6.30 2.92
N TYR A 91 -7.63 -7.27 2.12
CA TYR A 91 -6.22 -7.64 2.06
C TYR A 91 -5.38 -6.64 1.28
N LEU A 92 -5.94 -6.01 0.24
CA LEU A 92 -5.32 -4.84 -0.37
C LEU A 92 -5.04 -3.74 0.65
N GLY A 93 -6.01 -3.47 1.54
CA GLY A 93 -5.81 -2.56 2.67
C GLY A 93 -4.69 -3.02 3.59
N TYR A 94 -4.75 -4.26 4.08
CA TYR A 94 -3.77 -4.81 5.02
C TYR A 94 -2.33 -4.72 4.48
N TYR A 95 -2.12 -5.18 3.25
CA TYR A 95 -0.81 -5.13 2.61
C TYR A 95 -0.36 -3.71 2.29
N HIS A 96 -1.26 -2.81 1.93
CA HIS A 96 -0.92 -1.40 1.73
C HIS A 96 -0.49 -0.74 3.05
N TYR A 97 -1.21 -0.98 4.14
CA TYR A 97 -0.94 -0.32 5.42
C TYR A 97 0.41 -0.75 6.00
N GLY A 98 0.74 -2.04 5.87
CA GLY A 98 2.07 -2.53 6.21
C GLY A 98 3.19 -1.88 5.37
N GLN A 99 2.97 -1.69 4.07
CA GLN A 99 3.94 -0.94 3.24
C GLN A 99 4.11 0.48 3.76
N MET A 100 3.02 1.21 4.05
CA MET A 100 3.09 2.59 4.56
C MET A 100 3.84 2.69 5.89
N LEU A 101 3.67 1.71 6.78
CA LEU A 101 4.34 1.70 8.09
C LEU A 101 5.85 1.44 7.94
N PHE A 102 6.23 0.49 7.09
CA PHE A 102 7.61 0.00 7.04
C PHE A 102 8.46 0.62 5.92
N TYR A 103 7.88 1.42 5.03
CA TYR A 103 8.56 1.93 3.83
C TYR A 103 9.90 2.62 4.13
N ARG A 104 9.95 3.42 5.19
CA ARG A 104 11.16 4.17 5.60
C ARG A 104 12.38 3.29 5.82
N PHE A 105 12.17 2.05 6.26
CA PHE A 105 13.26 1.14 6.58
C PHE A 105 13.92 0.54 5.34
N LEU A 106 13.35 0.72 4.14
CA LEU A 106 14.01 0.33 2.89
C LEU A 106 15.32 1.11 2.70
N HIS A 107 15.31 2.43 2.95
CA HIS A 107 16.53 3.23 2.89
C HIS A 107 17.55 2.85 3.98
N GLU A 108 17.08 2.53 5.18
CA GLU A 108 17.96 2.14 6.28
C GLU A 108 18.59 0.75 6.03
N ASP A 109 17.92 -0.16 5.33
CA ASP A 109 18.45 -1.47 4.93
C ASP A 109 19.73 -1.35 4.09
N SER A 110 19.77 -0.39 3.15
CA SER A 110 20.88 -0.23 2.20
C SER A 110 22.11 0.49 2.77
N GLN A 111 21.98 1.26 3.86
CA GLN A 111 23.04 2.15 4.38
C GLN A 111 23.85 1.60 5.58
N SER A 112 23.67 0.32 5.93
CA SER A 112 24.13 -0.32 7.19
C SER A 112 23.25 0.05 8.40
N SER A 113 22.36 -0.88 8.77
CA SER A 113 21.42 -0.69 9.87
C SER A 113 21.33 -1.88 10.82
N SER A 114 20.64 -1.65 11.94
CA SER A 114 20.42 -2.62 13.01
C SER A 114 19.66 -3.87 12.53
N THR A 115 19.64 -4.93 13.35
CA THR A 115 18.82 -6.11 13.05
C THR A 115 17.32 -5.79 12.96
N ARG A 116 16.85 -4.81 13.75
CA ARG A 116 15.43 -4.43 13.81
C ARG A 116 14.99 -3.68 12.54
N THR A 117 15.80 -2.77 12.04
CA THR A 117 15.53 -2.01 10.81
C THR A 117 15.54 -2.93 9.58
N ARG A 118 16.47 -3.89 9.51
CA ARG A 118 16.44 -4.96 8.49
C ARG A 118 15.17 -5.80 8.57
N GLN A 119 14.73 -6.14 9.77
CA GLN A 119 13.47 -6.87 9.96
C GLN A 119 12.27 -6.07 9.43
N TYR A 120 12.20 -4.77 9.69
CA TYR A 120 11.13 -3.91 9.16
C TYR A 120 11.20 -3.72 7.65
N ALA A 121 12.39 -3.57 7.07
CA ALA A 121 12.57 -3.57 5.62
C ALA A 121 12.06 -4.88 5.01
N GLY A 122 12.37 -6.02 5.65
CA GLY A 122 11.82 -7.33 5.30
C GLY A 122 10.29 -7.36 5.34
N LYS A 123 9.68 -6.86 6.42
CA LYS A 123 8.22 -6.74 6.52
C LYS A 123 7.64 -5.89 5.38
N CYS A 124 8.27 -4.76 5.03
CA CYS A 124 7.83 -3.93 3.90
C CYS A 124 7.80 -4.73 2.58
N LYS A 125 8.87 -5.47 2.29
CA LYS A 125 9.00 -6.33 1.11
C LYS A 125 7.94 -7.45 1.12
N ASP A 126 7.69 -8.08 2.26
CA ASP A 126 6.66 -9.10 2.42
C ASP A 126 5.25 -8.57 2.17
N HIS A 127 4.92 -7.38 2.69
CA HIS A 127 3.64 -6.72 2.42
C HIS A 127 3.50 -6.33 0.94
N ALA A 128 4.56 -5.80 0.31
CA ALA A 128 4.53 -5.49 -1.12
C ALA A 128 4.34 -6.75 -1.99
N ARG A 129 4.97 -7.87 -1.61
CA ARG A 129 4.73 -9.18 -2.23
C ARG A 129 3.28 -9.61 -2.08
N GLY A 130 2.75 -9.60 -0.86
CA GLY A 130 1.36 -9.98 -0.58
C GLY A 130 0.35 -9.13 -1.37
N LEU A 131 0.62 -7.81 -1.51
CA LEU A 131 -0.20 -6.93 -2.34
C LEU A 131 -0.19 -7.36 -3.81
N CYS A 132 0.97 -7.68 -4.36
CA CYS A 132 1.07 -8.17 -5.74
C CYS A 132 0.30 -9.48 -5.91
N ASP A 133 0.50 -10.43 -4.99
CA ASP A 133 -0.09 -11.76 -5.06
C ASP A 133 -1.63 -11.70 -4.97
N ILE A 134 -2.21 -10.87 -4.10
CA ILE A 134 -3.68 -10.70 -4.01
C ILE A 134 -4.26 -10.04 -5.27
N VAL A 135 -3.56 -9.06 -5.87
CA VAL A 135 -3.99 -8.44 -7.14
C VAL A 135 -4.03 -9.50 -8.24
N TYR A 136 -3.00 -10.33 -8.36
CA TYR A 136 -2.97 -11.37 -9.40
C TYR A 136 -4.04 -12.43 -9.17
N ALA A 137 -4.18 -12.92 -7.93
CA ALA A 137 -5.20 -13.90 -7.58
C ALA A 137 -6.62 -13.37 -7.88
N SER A 138 -6.86 -12.08 -7.66
CA SER A 138 -8.17 -11.46 -7.92
C SER A 138 -8.56 -11.41 -9.40
N GLU A 139 -7.60 -11.40 -10.32
CA GLU A 139 -7.86 -11.49 -11.77
C GLU A 139 -8.12 -12.93 -12.22
N GLU A 140 -7.63 -13.92 -11.48
CA GLU A 140 -7.81 -15.33 -11.78
C GLU A 140 -9.13 -15.91 -11.23
N VAL A 141 -9.67 -15.34 -10.16
CA VAL A 141 -10.92 -15.77 -9.54
C VAL A 141 -12.09 -14.88 -10.02
N PRO A 142 -13.05 -15.43 -10.79
CA PRO A 142 -14.21 -14.66 -11.23
C PRO A 142 -15.00 -14.07 -10.06
N GLY A 143 -15.33 -12.78 -10.11
CA GLY A 143 -16.05 -12.08 -9.05
C GLY A 143 -15.16 -11.48 -7.96
N CYS A 144 -13.84 -11.56 -8.10
CA CYS A 144 -12.87 -10.91 -7.21
C CYS A 144 -12.19 -9.68 -7.82
N ASP A 145 -12.44 -9.36 -9.08
CA ASP A 145 -11.71 -8.34 -9.84
C ASP A 145 -11.67 -6.97 -9.15
N VAL A 146 -10.47 -6.47 -8.89
CA VAL A 146 -10.20 -5.24 -8.14
C VAL A 146 -9.89 -4.08 -9.10
N ARG A 147 -10.87 -3.71 -9.91
CA ARG A 147 -10.70 -2.73 -11.00
C ARG A 147 -11.16 -1.33 -10.62
N TYR A 148 -10.66 -0.79 -9.51
CA TYR A 148 -10.97 0.56 -9.05
C TYR A 148 -9.68 1.39 -8.85
N ASN A 149 -9.80 2.71 -8.92
CA ASN A 149 -8.66 3.63 -9.01
C ASN A 149 -7.62 3.43 -7.88
N MET A 150 -8.07 3.25 -6.62
CA MET A 150 -7.17 3.05 -5.48
C MET A 150 -6.21 1.87 -5.64
N VAL A 151 -6.60 0.83 -6.39
CA VAL A 151 -5.70 -0.32 -6.68
C VAL A 151 -4.48 0.13 -7.47
N GLY A 152 -4.65 1.06 -8.41
CA GLY A 152 -3.54 1.62 -9.17
C GLY A 152 -2.51 2.30 -8.26
N HIS A 153 -2.98 3.11 -7.31
CA HIS A 153 -2.10 3.79 -6.34
C HIS A 153 -1.32 2.81 -5.48
N VAL A 154 -2.01 1.88 -4.82
CA VAL A 154 -1.34 0.93 -3.91
C VAL A 154 -0.40 -0.03 -4.65
N LEU A 155 -0.70 -0.34 -5.92
CA LEU A 155 0.16 -1.16 -6.77
C LEU A 155 1.40 -0.39 -7.27
N VAL A 156 1.29 0.93 -7.49
CA VAL A 156 2.45 1.78 -7.74
C VAL A 156 3.40 1.76 -6.56
N ILE A 157 2.90 1.89 -5.33
CA ILE A 157 3.72 1.80 -4.11
C ILE A 157 4.39 0.41 -4.01
N ALA A 158 3.65 -0.68 -4.23
CA ALA A 158 4.26 -2.01 -4.24
C ALA A 158 5.33 -2.16 -5.32
N SER A 159 5.16 -1.48 -6.46
CA SER A 159 6.13 -1.45 -7.56
C SER A 159 7.41 -0.70 -7.18
N THR A 160 7.32 0.39 -6.39
CA THR A 160 8.54 1.07 -5.91
C THR A 160 9.34 0.20 -4.94
N VAL A 161 8.66 -0.62 -4.12
CA VAL A 161 9.33 -1.65 -3.29
C VAL A 161 9.98 -2.74 -4.15
N GLN A 162 9.35 -3.16 -5.26
CA GLN A 162 10.02 -4.09 -6.18
C GLN A 162 11.24 -3.44 -6.85
N ILE A 163 11.19 -2.15 -7.21
CA ILE A 163 12.34 -1.40 -7.73
C ILE A 163 13.46 -1.36 -6.70
N HIS A 164 13.15 -1.11 -5.42
CA HIS A 164 14.13 -1.21 -4.35
C HIS A 164 14.83 -2.57 -4.36
N SER A 165 14.05 -3.66 -4.42
CA SER A 165 14.63 -5.00 -4.44
C SER A 165 15.48 -5.26 -5.69
N LEU A 166 15.15 -4.67 -6.84
CA LEU A 166 16.00 -4.76 -8.03
C LEU A 166 17.34 -4.03 -7.89
N LEU A 167 17.38 -2.94 -7.13
CA LEU A 167 18.56 -2.09 -6.99
C LEU A 167 19.50 -2.55 -5.89
N PHE A 168 18.96 -3.11 -4.80
CA PHE A 168 19.71 -3.34 -3.56
C PHE A 168 19.76 -4.80 -3.08
N GLU A 169 18.96 -5.72 -3.64
CA GLU A 169 19.09 -7.14 -3.27
C GLU A 169 20.35 -7.75 -3.89
N ALA A 170 21.05 -8.55 -3.09
CA ALA A 170 22.20 -9.33 -3.56
C ALA A 170 21.81 -10.70 -4.13
N ASP A 171 20.67 -11.25 -3.72
CA ASP A 171 20.19 -12.56 -4.16
C ASP A 171 19.53 -12.46 -5.55
N GLU A 172 20.17 -13.05 -6.55
CA GLU A 172 19.68 -13.09 -7.93
C GLU A 172 18.27 -13.67 -8.06
N GLN A 173 17.89 -14.63 -7.22
CA GLN A 173 16.55 -15.19 -7.24
C GLN A 173 15.51 -14.16 -6.78
N GLN A 174 15.82 -13.38 -5.73
CA GLN A 174 14.93 -12.31 -5.28
C GLN A 174 14.83 -11.20 -6.33
N VAL A 175 15.95 -10.85 -6.97
CA VAL A 175 15.97 -9.88 -8.08
C VAL A 175 15.09 -10.35 -9.24
N ALA A 176 15.18 -11.63 -9.64
CA ALA A 176 14.35 -12.20 -10.70
C ALA A 176 12.85 -12.18 -10.34
N LEU A 177 12.51 -12.50 -9.09
CA LEU A 177 11.13 -12.44 -8.61
C LEU A 177 10.60 -11.01 -8.56
N ALA A 178 11.40 -10.05 -8.09
CA ALA A 178 11.04 -8.63 -8.06
C ALA A 178 10.80 -8.10 -9.48
N ARG A 179 11.64 -8.48 -10.45
CA ARG A 179 11.46 -8.14 -11.86
C ARG A 179 10.14 -8.67 -12.41
N SER A 180 9.86 -9.95 -12.19
CA SER A 180 8.63 -10.57 -12.66
C SER A 180 7.38 -9.90 -12.09
N ARG A 181 7.40 -9.54 -10.80
CA ARG A 181 6.30 -8.79 -10.17
C ARG A 181 6.15 -7.39 -10.78
N LEU A 182 7.25 -6.67 -10.98
CA LEU A 182 7.22 -5.34 -11.58
C LEU A 182 6.64 -5.35 -13.00
N GLU A 183 7.02 -6.33 -13.82
CA GLU A 183 6.46 -6.53 -15.17
C GLU A 183 4.96 -6.81 -15.13
N LYS A 184 4.52 -7.73 -14.26
CA LYS A 184 3.10 -8.05 -14.08
C LYS A 184 2.30 -6.84 -13.58
N ASN A 185 2.85 -6.07 -12.64
CA ASN A 185 2.23 -4.85 -12.14
C ASN A 185 2.05 -3.82 -13.26
N TYR A 186 3.07 -3.64 -14.10
CA TYR A 186 3.00 -2.71 -15.23
C TYR A 186 1.92 -3.10 -16.24
N VAL A 187 1.82 -4.39 -16.57
CA VAL A 187 0.74 -4.91 -17.44
C VAL A 187 -0.64 -4.66 -16.82
N PHE A 188 -0.78 -4.88 -15.51
CA PHE A 188 -2.04 -4.62 -14.81
C PHE A 188 -2.39 -3.12 -14.82
N LEU A 189 -1.44 -2.24 -14.52
CA LEU A 189 -1.63 -0.78 -14.52
C LEU A 189 -2.05 -0.25 -15.90
N ILE A 190 -1.45 -0.74 -16.99
CA ILE A 190 -1.87 -0.38 -18.36
C ILE A 190 -3.33 -0.78 -18.61
N ARG A 191 -3.72 -1.99 -18.21
CA ARG A 191 -5.10 -2.46 -18.38
C ARG A 191 -6.07 -1.62 -17.56
N LEU A 192 -5.71 -1.32 -16.31
CA LEU A 192 -6.54 -0.53 -15.41
C LEU A 192 -6.68 0.93 -15.91
N ARG A 193 -5.62 1.50 -16.49
CA ARG A 193 -5.65 2.83 -17.14
C ARG A 193 -6.68 2.90 -18.28
N SER A 194 -6.92 1.81 -18.99
CA SER A 194 -7.95 1.79 -20.05
C SER A 194 -9.37 1.95 -19.50
N LEU A 195 -9.58 1.62 -18.23
CA LEU A 195 -10.86 1.77 -17.52
C LEU A 195 -10.93 3.12 -16.77
N TRP A 196 -9.80 3.60 -16.25
CA TRP A 196 -9.72 4.82 -15.45
C TRP A 196 -8.62 5.75 -15.98
N PRO A 197 -8.97 6.72 -16.84
CA PRO A 197 -7.98 7.66 -17.39
C PRO A 197 -7.20 8.45 -16.34
N THR A 198 -7.79 8.67 -15.15
CA THR A 198 -7.13 9.32 -14.00
C THR A 198 -5.93 8.55 -13.46
N LEU A 199 -5.72 7.29 -13.87
CA LEU A 199 -4.52 6.52 -13.56
C LEU A 199 -3.29 6.90 -14.39
N GLU A 200 -3.43 7.82 -15.34
CA GLU A 200 -2.27 8.45 -15.97
C GLU A 200 -1.32 9.04 -14.92
N PHE A 201 -1.86 9.69 -13.89
CA PHE A 201 -1.07 10.20 -12.76
C PHE A 201 -0.33 9.10 -11.99
N CYS A 202 -0.89 7.90 -11.86
CA CYS A 202 -0.22 6.76 -11.21
C CYS A 202 0.99 6.29 -12.04
N MET A 203 0.85 6.25 -13.36
CA MET A 203 1.94 5.90 -14.27
C MET A 203 3.04 6.97 -14.25
N ASP A 204 2.67 8.24 -14.28
CA ASP A 204 3.61 9.36 -14.19
C ASP A 204 4.40 9.32 -12.89
N ARG A 205 3.73 9.03 -11.77
CA ARG A 205 4.37 8.88 -10.45
C ARG A 205 5.37 7.73 -10.41
N LEU A 206 5.04 6.58 -10.99
CA LEU A 206 5.98 5.45 -11.08
C LEU A 206 7.19 5.80 -11.96
N MET A 207 6.98 6.50 -13.07
CA MET A 207 8.05 6.95 -13.95
C MET A 207 8.96 7.99 -13.27
N ALA A 208 8.39 8.97 -12.58
CA ALA A 208 9.13 9.95 -11.80
C ALA A 208 9.97 9.28 -10.71
N PHE A 209 9.41 8.31 -10.00
CA PHE A 209 10.14 7.53 -9.00
C PHE A 209 11.29 6.73 -9.61
N HIS A 210 11.04 6.05 -10.74
CA HIS A 210 12.07 5.29 -11.43
C HIS A 210 13.20 6.19 -11.93
N GLU A 211 12.89 7.38 -12.44
CA GLU A 211 13.91 8.35 -12.86
C GLU A 211 14.71 8.90 -11.68
N ALA A 212 14.06 9.19 -10.54
CA ALA A 212 14.75 9.55 -9.30
C ALA A 212 15.73 8.46 -8.85
N CYS A 213 15.33 7.18 -8.93
CA CYS A 213 16.22 6.06 -8.63
C CYS A 213 17.44 5.99 -9.56
N LYS A 214 17.32 6.31 -10.85
CA LYS A 214 18.47 6.32 -11.77
C LYS A 214 19.47 7.41 -11.42
N ASN A 215 18.97 8.57 -10.96
CA ASN A 215 19.81 9.72 -10.64
C ASN A 215 20.44 9.61 -9.25
N SER A 216 19.72 9.05 -8.26
CA SER A 216 20.18 8.95 -6.87
C SER A 216 19.43 7.83 -6.12
N ALA A 217 19.71 6.57 -6.47
CA ALA A 217 19.10 5.40 -5.83
C ALA A 217 19.21 5.44 -4.31
N ASP A 218 20.40 5.81 -3.80
CA ASP A 218 20.71 5.77 -2.37
C ASP A 218 19.83 6.71 -1.54
N THR A 219 19.40 7.85 -2.07
CA THR A 219 18.61 8.84 -1.32
C THR A 219 17.13 8.79 -1.66
N THR A 220 16.72 8.13 -2.74
CA THR A 220 15.34 8.14 -3.24
C THR A 220 14.37 7.51 -2.24
N PHE A 221 14.80 6.51 -1.48
CA PHE A 221 13.97 5.82 -0.49
C PHE A 221 13.88 6.53 0.86
N TYR A 222 14.60 7.65 1.05
CA TYR A 222 14.58 8.40 2.29
C TYR A 222 13.17 8.96 2.56
N MET A 223 12.68 8.81 3.79
CA MET A 223 11.32 9.18 4.19
C MET A 223 11.21 10.68 4.48
N ASP A 224 11.48 11.52 3.48
CA ASP A 224 11.22 12.96 3.53
C ASP A 224 9.74 13.28 3.26
N ARG A 225 9.39 14.58 3.33
CA ARG A 225 8.05 15.08 3.06
C ARG A 225 7.55 14.71 1.66
N TRP A 226 8.44 14.61 0.67
CA TRP A 226 8.06 14.21 -0.69
C TRP A 226 7.68 12.73 -0.73
N MET A 227 8.43 11.86 -0.05
CA MET A 227 8.10 10.44 0.05
C MET A 227 6.79 10.21 0.81
N VAL A 228 6.57 10.90 1.92
CA VAL A 228 5.30 10.78 2.67
C VAL A 228 4.12 11.21 1.80
N ARG A 229 4.28 12.31 1.06
CA ARG A 229 3.31 12.77 0.07
C ARG A 229 3.08 11.72 -1.02
N PHE A 230 4.14 11.10 -1.52
CA PHE A 230 4.08 10.03 -2.51
C PHE A 230 3.32 8.79 -2.01
N LEU A 231 3.41 8.47 -0.72
CA LEU A 231 2.72 7.31 -0.16
C LEU A 231 1.25 7.60 0.15
N VAL A 232 0.94 8.81 0.63
CA VAL A 232 -0.40 9.18 1.14
C VAL A 232 -1.31 9.77 0.05
N GLU A 233 -0.80 10.62 -0.85
CA GLU A 233 -1.63 11.25 -1.87
C GLU A 233 -1.87 10.32 -3.06
N PHE A 234 -3.12 10.16 -3.49
CA PHE A 234 -3.48 9.27 -4.59
C PHE A 234 -4.06 10.00 -5.83
N ALA A 235 -4.48 11.26 -5.68
CA ALA A 235 -5.20 12.01 -6.72
C ALA A 235 -4.46 13.26 -7.23
N SER A 236 -3.17 13.39 -6.90
CA SER A 236 -2.37 14.55 -7.31
C SER A 236 -1.09 14.10 -8.02
N PRO A 237 -0.67 14.82 -9.08
CA PRO A 237 0.66 14.66 -9.64
C PRO A 237 1.69 14.92 -8.54
N VAL A 238 2.67 14.03 -8.43
CA VAL A 238 3.87 14.30 -7.62
C VAL A 238 4.89 14.87 -8.58
N GLY A 239 5.17 16.17 -8.44
CA GLY A 239 6.23 16.82 -9.20
C GLY A 239 7.61 16.30 -8.81
N ASP A 240 8.63 16.74 -9.54
CA ASP A 240 10.02 16.34 -9.29
C ASP A 240 10.43 16.63 -7.84
N ARG A 241 11.26 15.77 -7.25
CA ARG A 241 11.60 15.81 -5.82
C ARG A 241 12.23 17.16 -5.43
N ASP A 242 13.06 17.72 -6.31
CA ASP A 242 13.70 19.03 -6.15
C ASP A 242 12.72 20.21 -6.21
N SER A 243 11.54 20.01 -6.81
CA SER A 243 10.48 21.03 -6.89
C SER A 243 9.66 21.09 -5.60
N CYS A 244 9.48 19.96 -4.91
CA CYS A 244 8.69 19.88 -3.68
C CYS A 244 9.41 20.49 -2.46
N ALA A 245 10.75 20.55 -2.46
CA ALA A 245 11.54 21.24 -1.43
C ALA A 245 11.21 22.75 -1.31
N LYS A 246 10.52 23.32 -2.31
CA LYS A 246 10.14 24.75 -2.37
C LYS A 246 8.70 25.03 -1.94
N ASP A 247 7.87 23.99 -1.76
CA ASP A 247 6.44 24.16 -1.44
C ASP A 247 6.20 24.10 0.08
N ARG A 248 5.81 25.25 0.67
CA ARG A 248 5.63 25.44 2.12
C ARG A 248 4.16 25.46 2.57
N SER A 249 3.21 25.08 1.72
CA SER A 249 1.79 25.09 2.10
C SER A 249 1.51 24.13 3.28
N PRO A 250 0.67 24.50 4.27
CA PRO A 250 0.15 23.57 5.28
C PRO A 250 -0.75 22.50 4.63
N TRP A 251 -0.58 21.24 5.03
CA TRP A 251 -1.32 20.08 4.47
C TRP A 251 -2.35 19.61 5.50
N SER A 252 -3.59 19.37 5.08
CA SER A 252 -4.66 18.84 5.94
C SER A 252 -5.25 17.55 5.33
N LEU A 253 -5.21 16.48 6.14
CA LEU A 253 -5.76 15.14 5.83
C LEU A 253 -7.28 15.16 5.58
N GLU A 254 -7.99 16.17 6.07
CA GLU A 254 -9.45 16.35 5.93
C GLU A 254 -9.90 16.42 4.47
N LEU A 255 -9.08 16.99 3.59
CA LEU A 255 -9.38 17.14 2.15
C LEU A 255 -9.39 15.82 1.37
N LEU A 256 -8.74 14.77 1.89
CA LEU A 256 -8.72 13.44 1.26
C LEU A 256 -9.90 12.56 1.68
N ILE A 257 -10.53 12.87 2.82
CA ILE A 257 -11.68 12.12 3.35
C ILE A 257 -13.00 12.75 2.88
N HIS A 258 -13.04 14.07 2.69
CA HIS A 258 -14.21 14.81 2.20
C HIS A 258 -13.83 15.87 1.15
N PRO A 259 -13.73 15.50 -0.15
CA PRO A 259 -13.31 16.44 -1.20
C PRO A 259 -14.31 17.58 -1.49
N ASN A 260 -15.49 17.60 -0.86
CA ASN A 260 -16.60 18.51 -1.20
C ASN A 260 -17.01 19.52 -0.11
N GLU A 261 -16.31 19.65 1.02
CA GLU A 261 -16.75 20.58 2.09
C GLU A 261 -16.02 21.93 2.15
N VAL A 262 -15.09 22.23 1.23
CA VAL A 262 -14.45 23.55 1.17
C VAL A 262 -14.85 24.31 -0.09
N THR A 263 -16.15 24.54 -0.25
CA THR A 263 -16.64 25.74 -0.94
C THR A 263 -17.83 26.28 -0.16
N HIS A 264 -17.56 27.16 0.80
CA HIS A 264 -18.29 28.40 1.04
C HIS A 264 -17.79 29.02 2.35
N GLY A 265 -17.14 30.18 2.25
CA GLY A 265 -16.72 30.94 3.42
C GLY A 265 -15.87 32.15 3.07
N SER A 266 -16.52 33.12 2.42
CA SER A 266 -16.23 34.57 2.33
C SER A 266 -14.83 35.06 1.96
#